data_AF-J9GV24-F1
#
_entry.id   AF-J9GV24-F1
#
_cell.length_a   1.000
_cell.length_b   1.000
_cell.length_c   1.000
_cell.angle_alpha   90.00
_cell.angle_beta   90.00
_cell.angle_gamma   90.00
#
_symmetry.space_group_name_H-M   'P 1'
#
loop_
_entity.id
_entity.type
_entity.pdbx_description
1 polymer ?
#
loop_
_entity_poly.entity_id
_entity_poly.type
_entity_poly.pdbx_seq_one_letter_code
_entity_poly.pdbx_strand_id
1 'polypeptide(L)' 'MDHRRNRKQMKLDQKQHYDEMESNKAPDDAVEAFKRPAYQEYSVKQCLKKWGVDLSGKIKEKGD' A
#
# COMPACT_ATOMS: atom_id res chain seq x y z
N MET A 1 -35.07 26.17 5.99
CA MET A 1 -34.26 25.75 4.83
C MET A 1 -33.81 24.33 5.10
N ASP A 2 -34.19 23.38 4.25
CA ASP A 2 -33.77 21.98 4.40
C ASP A 2 -32.37 21.86 3.80
N HIS A 3 -31.36 21.65 4.65
CA HIS A 3 -29.94 21.71 4.29
C HIS A 3 -29.43 20.41 3.64
N ARG A 4 -30.34 19.48 3.29
CA ARG A 4 -29.97 18.18 2.74
C ARG A 4 -29.83 18.25 1.23
N ARG A 5 -28.63 17.95 0.75
CA ARG A 5 -28.33 17.72 -0.67
C ARG A 5 -29.24 16.61 -1.22
N ASN A 6 -29.84 16.87 -2.37
CA ASN A 6 -30.66 15.88 -3.07
C ASN A 6 -29.75 14.84 -3.75
N ARG A 7 -30.22 13.59 -3.91
CA ARG A 7 -29.50 12.50 -4.61
C ARG A 7 -28.96 12.92 -5.98
N LYS A 8 -29.70 13.75 -6.74
CA LYS A 8 -29.24 14.27 -8.04
C LYS A 8 -28.02 15.18 -7.91
N GLN A 9 -28.00 16.05 -6.89
CA GLN A 9 -26.85 16.93 -6.61
C GLN A 9 -25.65 16.10 -6.19
N MET A 10 -25.84 15.10 -5.31
CA MET A 10 -24.74 14.21 -4.90
C MET A 10 -24.10 13.47 -6.08
N LYS A 11 -24.90 13.04 -7.06
CA LYS A 11 -24.39 12.39 -8.27
C LYS A 11 -23.61 13.36 -9.17
N LEU A 12 -24.07 14.60 -9.29
CA LEU A 12 -23.39 15.63 -10.07
C LEU A 12 -22.06 16.02 -9.41
N ASP A 13 -22.05 16.26 -8.11
CA ASP A 13 -20.82 16.54 -7.33
C ASP A 13 -19.81 15.40 -7.50
N GLN A 14 -20.26 14.15 -7.43
CA GLN A 14 -19.39 13.00 -7.61
C GLN A 14 -18.78 12.96 -9.01
N LYS A 15 -19.60 13.19 -10.05
CA LYS A 15 -19.13 13.20 -11.43
C LYS A 15 -18.11 14.32 -11.65
N GLN A 16 -18.46 15.54 -11.24
CA GLN A 16 -17.58 16.71 -11.34
C GLN A 16 -16.24 16.47 -10.63
N HIS A 17 -16.27 15.89 -9.44
CA HIS A 17 -15.05 15.60 -8.68
C HIS A 17 -14.07 14.69 -9.43
N TYR A 18 -14.56 13.62 -10.08
CA TYR A 18 -13.69 12.74 -10.86
C TYR A 18 -13.23 13.39 -12.17
N ASP A 19 -14.11 14.13 -12.85
CA ASP A 19 -13.76 14.87 -14.08
C ASP A 19 -12.64 15.91 -13.80
N GLU A 20 -12.67 16.58 -12.64
CA GLU A 20 -11.63 17.52 -12.19
C GLU A 20 -10.30 16.84 -11.86
N MET A 21 -10.33 15.64 -11.27
CA MET A 21 -9.11 14.85 -11.01
C MET A 21 -8.45 14.33 -12.28
N GLU A 22 -9.25 13.94 -13.29
CA GLU A 22 -8.73 13.45 -14.57
C GLU A 22 -8.13 14.58 -15.41
N SER A 23 -8.76 15.75 -15.42
CA SER A 23 -8.25 16.94 -16.13
C SER A 23 -7.00 17.53 -15.48
N ASN A 24 -6.87 17.46 -14.15
CA ASN A 24 -5.70 17.94 -13.40
C ASN A 24 -4.81 16.79 -12.93
N LYS A 25 -4.41 15.93 -13.86
CA LYS A 25 -3.50 14.83 -13.56
C LYS A 25 -2.16 15.36 -13.05
N ALA A 26 -1.63 14.77 -11.99
CA ALA A 26 -0.31 15.09 -11.48
C ALA A 26 0.78 14.81 -12.55
N PRO A 27 1.91 15.54 -12.53
CA PRO A 27 3.04 15.27 -13.41
C PRO A 27 3.53 13.83 -13.26
N ASP A 28 3.98 13.21 -14.35
CA ASP A 28 4.37 11.80 -14.34
C ASP A 28 5.51 11.52 -13.34
N ASP A 29 6.46 12.44 -13.17
CA ASP A 29 7.54 12.34 -12.17
C ASP A 29 7.00 12.26 -10.73
N ALA A 30 5.95 13.03 -10.43
CA ALA A 30 5.30 12.98 -9.12
C ALA A 30 4.61 11.63 -8.95
N VAL A 31 3.91 11.14 -9.98
CA VAL A 31 3.26 9.83 -9.94
C VAL A 31 4.28 8.72 -9.67
N GLU A 32 5.43 8.71 -10.35
CA GLU A 32 6.51 7.74 -10.12
C GLU A 32 7.08 7.83 -8.71
N ALA A 33 7.28 9.03 -8.17
CA ALA A 33 7.80 9.21 -6.80
C ALA A 33 6.90 8.59 -5.72
N PHE A 34 5.60 8.50 -5.97
CA PHE A 34 4.64 7.89 -5.05
C PHE A 34 4.36 6.40 -5.31
N LYS A 35 4.93 5.80 -6.38
CA LYS A 35 4.81 4.35 -6.60
C LYS A 35 5.59 3.61 -5.53
N ARG A 36 4.86 2.90 -4.67
CA ARG A 36 5.46 1.95 -3.73
C ARG A 36 5.48 0.57 -4.37
N PRO A 37 6.59 -0.18 -4.25
CA PRO A 37 6.57 -1.57 -4.66
C PRO A 37 5.50 -2.32 -3.86
N ALA A 38 4.92 -3.37 -4.46
CA ALA A 38 4.05 -4.27 -3.74
C ALA A 38 4.76 -4.76 -2.46
N TYR A 39 3.98 -4.99 -1.40
CA TYR A 39 4.50 -5.59 -0.16
C TYR A 39 5.30 -6.84 -0.53
N GLN A 40 6.59 -6.80 -0.26
CA GLN A 40 7.44 -7.95 -0.52
C GLN A 40 6.96 -9.07 0.42
N GLU A 41 6.62 -10.22 -0.15
CA GLU A 41 6.36 -11.41 0.66
C GLU A 41 7.63 -11.75 1.44
N TYR A 42 7.57 -11.51 2.75
CA TYR A 42 8.71 -11.68 3.63
C TYR A 42 8.61 -13.03 4.30
N SER A 43 9.39 -14.00 3.81
CA SER A 43 9.43 -15.32 4.41
C SER A 43 9.99 -15.25 5.84
N VAL A 44 9.51 -16.15 6.70
CA VAL A 44 10.04 -16.32 8.07
C VAL A 44 11.56 -16.49 8.05
N LYS A 45 12.09 -17.21 7.05
CA LYS A 45 13.54 -17.39 6.87
C LYS A 45 14.28 -16.07 6.64
N GLN A 46 13.73 -15.16 5.84
CA GLN A 46 14.32 -13.84 5.63
C GLN A 46 14.28 -13.01 6.93
N CYS A 47 13.20 -13.12 7.70
CA CYS A 47 13.09 -12.48 9.02
C CYS A 47 14.18 -12.92 9.98
N LEU A 48 14.31 -14.24 10.14
CA LEU A 48 15.30 -14.84 11.02
C LEU A 48 16.74 -14.47 10.59
N LYS A 49 17.02 -14.46 9.28
CA LYS A 49 18.32 -13.98 8.74
C LYS A 49 18.58 -12.51 9.06
N LYS A 50 17.57 -11.63 8.91
CA LYS A 50 17.69 -10.20 9.26
C LYS A 50 18.00 -10.00 10.75
N TRP A 51 17.50 -10.89 11.60
CA TRP A 51 17.81 -10.90 13.04
C TRP A 51 19.11 -11.64 13.40
N GLY A 52 19.89 -12.08 12.41
CA GLY A 52 21.18 -12.75 12.65
C GLY A 52 21.06 -14.19 13.15
N VAL A 53 19.88 -14.81 13.02
CA VAL A 53 19.71 -16.23 13.35
C VAL A 53 20.40 -17.07 12.29
N ASP A 54 21.39 -17.86 12.70
CA ASP A 54 22.03 -18.84 11.84
C ASP A 54 21.11 -20.05 11.63
N LEU A 55 20.53 -20.12 10.43
CA LEU A 55 19.67 -21.24 10.02
C LEU A 55 20.49 -22.46 9.53
N SER A 56 21.82 -22.37 9.53
CA SER A 56 22.72 -23.48 9.18
C SER A 56 22.88 -24.51 10.32
N GLY A 57 22.25 -24.24 11.48
CA GLY A 57 22.40 -24.97 12.72
C GLY A 57 22.35 -26.49 12.54
N LYS A 58 23.52 -27.13 12.56
CA LYS A 58 23.63 -28.51 12.98
C LYS A 58 23.12 -28.57 14.42
N ILE A 59 22.03 -29.27 14.65
CA ILE A 59 21.56 -29.58 15.99
C ILE A 59 22.68 -30.39 16.65
N LYS A 60 23.43 -29.77 17.58
CA LYS A 60 24.25 -30.57 18.49
C LYS A 60 23.27 -31.24 19.43
N GLU A 61 23.02 -32.52 19.21
CA GLU A 61 22.39 -33.36 20.22
C GLU A 61 23.20 -33.19 21.51
N LYS A 62 22.48 -32.78 22.56
CA LYS A 62 23.03 -32.59 23.88
C LYS A 62 23.28 -34.01 24.41
N GLY A 63 24.52 -34.48 24.26
CA GLY A 63 24.97 -35.80 24.68
C GLY A 63 24.74 -36.07 26.16
N ASP A 64 24.67 -37.37 26.44
CA ASP A 64 24.27 -38.12 27.66
C ASP A 64 24.70 -37.55 29.02
#